data_AF-A0A938B3R3-F1
#
_entry.id   AF-A0A938B3R3-F1
#
_cell.length_a   1.000
_cell.length_b   1.000
_cell.length_c   1.000
_cell.angle_alpha   90.00
_cell.angle_beta   90.00
_cell.angle_gamma   90.00
#
_symmetry.space_group_name_H-M   'P 1'
#
loop_
_entity.id
_entity.type
_entity.pdbx_description
1 polymer ?
#
loop_
_entity_poly.entity_id
_entity_poly.type
_entity_poly.pdbx_seq_one_letter_code
_entity_poly.pdbx_strand_id
1 'polypeptide(L)'
;MIILFVLQILFIQRLVVIAVELAESEVLTQTKNLRGVDPEEVKMTFAGLRQALPQGKVNLRKARATVNYIQKARADDEWTADEVNTLLDMINETIGVKKGKGFAP
;
A
#
# COMPACT_ATOMS: atom_id res chain seq x y z
N MET A 1 4.33 -33.26 -2.99
CA MET A 1 3.56 -32.15 -3.61
C MET A 1 3.20 -31.04 -2.64
N ILE A 2 2.72 -31.33 -1.42
CA ILE A 2 2.32 -30.31 -0.42
C ILE A 2 3.46 -29.34 -0.07
N ILE A 3 4.69 -29.84 0.10
CA ILE A 3 5.86 -29.01 0.43
C ILE A 3 6.16 -27.98 -0.68
N LEU A 4 6.10 -28.39 -1.95
CA LEU A 4 6.31 -27.49 -3.08
C LEU A 4 5.23 -26.41 -3.15
N PHE A 5 3.98 -26.77 -2.84
CA PHE A 5 2.85 -25.83 -2.81
C PHE A 5 3.00 -24.77 -1.69
N VAL A 6 3.42 -25.20 -0.49
CA VAL A 6 3.70 -24.27 0.62
C VAL A 6 4.86 -23.34 0.26
N LEU A 7 5.94 -23.86 -0.33
CA LEU A 7 7.06 -23.04 -0.79
C LEU A 7 6.65 -22.03 -1.87
N GLN A 8 5.76 -22.41 -2.79
CA GLN A 8 5.21 -21.50 -3.80
C GLN A 8 4.41 -20.36 -3.16
N ILE A 9 3.57 -20.65 -2.18
CA ILE A 9 2.80 -19.62 -1.47
C ILE A 9 3.72 -18.65 -0.73
N LEU A 10 4.72 -19.16 -0.01
CA LEU A 10 5.70 -18.33 0.69
C LEU A 10 6.48 -17.43 -0.28
N PHE A 11 6.82 -17.95 -1.46
CA PHE A 11 7.52 -17.19 -2.48
C PHE A 11 6.65 -16.05 -3.03
N ILE A 12 5.37 -16.33 -3.33
CA ILE A 12 4.40 -15.32 -3.78
C ILE A 12 4.23 -14.24 -2.71
N GLN A 13 4.02 -14.63 -1.44
CA GLN A 13 3.89 -13.67 -0.35
C GLN A 13 5.12 -12.76 -0.24
N ARG A 14 6.32 -13.32 -0.37
CA ARG A 14 7.57 -12.56 -0.31
C ARG A 14 7.71 -11.57 -1.45
N LEU A 15 7.34 -11.95 -2.68
CA LEU A 15 7.33 -11.05 -3.83
C LEU A 15 6.35 -9.88 -3.62
N VAL A 16 5.17 -10.16 -3.07
CA VAL A 16 4.17 -9.13 -2.81
C VAL A 16 4.65 -8.15 -1.72
N VAL A 17 5.29 -8.64 -0.66
CA VAL A 17 5.89 -7.76 0.37
C VAL A 17 6.96 -6.86 -0.22
N ILE A 18 7.86 -7.39 -1.06
CA ILE A 18 8.90 -6.60 -1.75
C ILE A 18 8.25 -5.53 -2.64
N ALA A 19 7.19 -5.87 -3.38
CA ALA A 19 6.48 -4.90 -4.22
C ALA A 19 5.86 -3.76 -3.38
N VAL A 20 5.33 -4.07 -2.19
CA VAL A 20 4.81 -3.07 -1.26
C VAL A 20 5.92 -2.17 -0.71
N GLU A 21 7.10 -2.73 -0.39
CA GLU A 21 8.26 -1.94 0.06
C GLU A 21 8.76 -1.00 -1.03
N LEU A 22 8.78 -1.44 -2.30
CA LEU A 22 9.12 -0.59 -3.43
C LEU A 22 8.11 0.55 -3.61
N ALA A 23 6.81 0.25 -3.50
CA ALA A 23 5.76 1.25 -3.58
C ALA A 23 5.84 2.26 -2.42
N GLU A 24 6.11 1.81 -1.19
CA GLU A 24 6.34 2.69 -0.04
C GLU A 24 7.51 3.64 -0.30
N SER A 25 8.63 3.13 -0.80
CA SER A 25 9.81 3.92 -1.14
C SER A 25 9.53 4.95 -2.24
N GLU A 26 8.79 4.58 -3.28
CA GLU A 26 8.40 5.48 -4.35
C GLU A 26 7.52 6.61 -3.82
N VAL A 27 6.48 6.28 -3.04
CA VAL A 27 5.59 7.28 -2.43
C VAL A 27 6.39 8.21 -1.50
N LEU A 28 7.23 7.67 -0.62
CA LEU A 28 8.07 8.48 0.27
C LEU A 28 9.02 9.42 -0.49
N THR A 29 9.53 8.99 -1.64
CA THR A 29 10.41 9.80 -2.47
C THR A 29 9.65 10.97 -3.09
N GLN A 30 8.45 10.72 -3.61
CA GLN A 30 7.59 11.76 -4.19
C GLN A 30 7.06 12.72 -3.12
N THR A 31 6.80 12.23 -1.91
CA THR A 31 6.23 13.04 -0.81
C THR A 31 7.25 13.85 -0.04
N LYS A 32 8.55 13.60 -0.22
CA LYS A 32 9.62 14.27 0.53
C LYS A 32 9.56 15.81 0.45
N ASN A 33 9.02 16.35 -0.64
CA ASN A 33 8.91 17.79 -0.88
C ASN A 33 7.45 18.31 -0.87
N LEU A 34 6.46 17.44 -0.63
CA LEU A 34 5.04 17.82 -0.64
C LEU A 34 4.60 18.31 0.74
N ARG A 35 4.16 19.57 0.83
CA ARG A 35 3.47 20.08 2.02
C ARG A 35 2.09 19.44 2.12
N GLY A 36 1.75 18.88 3.29
CA GLY A 36 0.42 18.32 3.56
C GLY A 36 0.34 16.79 3.52
N VAL A 37 1.47 16.11 3.36
CA VAL A 37 1.59 14.66 3.57
C VAL A 37 2.52 14.42 4.75
N ASP A 38 2.09 13.61 5.72
CA ASP A 38 2.96 13.16 6.82
C ASP A 38 3.72 11.89 6.40
N PRO A 39 5.07 11.93 6.31
CA PRO A 39 5.87 10.74 6.00
C PRO A 39 5.64 9.58 6.96
N GLU A 40 5.26 9.85 8.21
CA GLU A 40 4.98 8.81 9.18
C GLU A 40 3.63 8.13 8.92
N GLU A 41 2.63 8.87 8.45
CA GLU A 41 1.34 8.31 8.02
C GLU A 41 1.50 7.38 6.82
N VAL A 42 2.39 7.72 5.88
CA VAL A 42 2.77 6.85 4.76
C VAL A 42 3.32 5.53 5.31
N LYS A 43 4.36 5.57 6.15
CA LYS A 43 4.95 4.35 6.71
C LYS A 43 3.96 3.51 7.48
N MET A 44 3.12 4.13 8.31
CA MET A 44 2.09 3.43 9.08
C MET A 44 1.08 2.71 8.18
N THR A 45 0.63 3.38 7.12
CA THR A 45 -0.32 2.82 6.16
C THR A 45 0.27 1.60 5.44
N PHE A 46 1.52 1.72 4.96
CA PHE A 46 2.21 0.62 4.29
C PHE A 46 2.61 -0.52 5.25
N ALA A 47 2.93 -0.21 6.51
CA ALA A 47 3.15 -1.22 7.55
C ALA A 47 1.87 -2.03 7.83
N GLY A 48 0.72 -1.38 7.93
CA GLY A 48 -0.58 -2.04 8.08
C GLY A 48 -0.88 -2.96 6.89
N LEU A 49 -0.60 -2.52 5.67
CA LEU A 49 -0.73 -3.34 4.47
C LEU A 49 0.18 -4.58 4.51
N ARG A 50 1.46 -4.41 4.88
CA ARG A 50 2.43 -5.52 5.01
C ARG A 50 1.99 -6.56 6.03
N GLN A 51 1.36 -6.14 7.14
CA GLN A 51 0.84 -7.06 8.14
C GLN A 51 -0.44 -7.78 7.69
N ALA A 52 -1.31 -7.12 6.93
CA ALA A 52 -2.57 -7.69 6.46
C ALA A 52 -2.41 -8.71 5.33
N LEU A 53 -1.38 -8.54 4.48
CA LEU A 53 -1.08 -9.40 3.33
C LEU A 53 -0.94 -10.90 3.67
N PRO A 54 -0.04 -11.32 4.58
CA PRO A 54 0.11 -12.73 4.92
C PRO A 54 -1.12 -13.30 5.64
N GLN A 55 -1.94 -12.43 6.26
CA GLN A 55 -3.18 -12.81 6.94
C GLN A 55 -4.37 -12.96 5.99
N GLY A 56 -4.20 -12.67 4.69
CA GLY A 56 -5.31 -12.68 3.72
C GLY A 56 -6.39 -11.63 4.01
N LYS A 57 -6.07 -10.60 4.79
CA LYS A 57 -7.01 -9.53 5.20
C LYS A 57 -7.12 -8.40 4.18
N VAL A 58 -6.51 -8.55 3.01
CA VAL A 58 -6.53 -7.55 1.93
C VAL A 58 -7.72 -7.81 1.01
N ASN A 59 -8.59 -6.81 0.88
CA ASN A 59 -9.66 -6.84 -0.09
C ASN A 59 -9.08 -6.58 -1.50
N LEU A 60 -8.96 -7.66 -2.29
CA LEU A 60 -8.39 -7.61 -3.65
C LEU A 60 -9.15 -6.68 -4.60
N ARG A 61 -10.47 -6.52 -4.44
CA ARG A 61 -11.26 -5.60 -5.27
C ARG A 61 -10.85 -4.15 -5.01
N LYS A 62 -10.64 -3.80 -3.74
CA LYS A 62 -10.19 -2.47 -3.35
C LYS A 62 -8.73 -2.25 -3.73
N ALA A 63 -7.85 -3.23 -3.51
CA ALA A 63 -6.46 -3.17 -3.95
C ALA A 63 -6.35 -2.93 -5.48
N ARG A 64 -7.21 -3.59 -6.28
CA ARG A 64 -7.29 -3.33 -7.71
C ARG A 64 -7.73 -1.90 -8.03
N ALA A 65 -8.68 -1.35 -7.28
CA ALA A 65 -9.08 0.05 -7.44
C ALA A 65 -7.92 1.01 -7.11
N THR A 66 -7.17 0.73 -6.04
CA THR A 66 -5.96 1.47 -5.66
C THR A 66 -4.92 1.44 -6.77
N VAL A 67 -4.64 0.26 -7.36
CA VAL A 67 -3.70 0.15 -8.48
C VAL A 67 -4.18 0.95 -9.70
N ASN A 68 -5.47 0.88 -10.03
CA ASN A 68 -6.03 1.66 -11.14
C ASN A 68 -5.93 3.18 -10.90
N TYR A 69 -6.06 3.61 -9.64
CA TYR A 69 -5.87 5.01 -9.26
C TYR A 69 -4.41 5.44 -9.47
N ILE A 70 -3.44 4.66 -8.98
CA ILE A 70 -2.01 4.89 -9.19
C ILE A 70 -1.67 5.00 -10.68
N GLN A 71 -2.20 4.10 -11.50
CA GLN A 71 -1.96 4.11 -12.95
C GLN A 71 -2.49 5.37 -13.63
N LYS A 72 -3.60 5.93 -13.14
CA LYS A 72 -4.15 7.19 -13.65
C LYS A 72 -3.34 8.39 -13.15
N ALA A 73 -3.01 8.44 -11.87
CA ALA A 73 -2.22 9.53 -11.28
C ALA A 73 -0.80 9.60 -11.87
N ARG A 74 -0.19 8.45 -12.21
CA ARG A 74 1.10 8.41 -12.91
C ARG A 74 1.09 9.03 -14.32
N ALA A 75 -0.07 9.27 -14.92
CA ALA A 75 -0.13 9.94 -16.22
C ALA A 75 0.30 11.42 -16.14
N ASP A 76 0.26 12.02 -14.94
CA ASP A 76 0.52 13.44 -14.72
C ASP A 76 1.98 13.72 -14.24
N ASP A 77 2.85 12.69 -14.17
CA ASP A 77 4.28 12.68 -13.78
C ASP A 77 4.64 13.26 -12.39
N GLU A 78 3.83 14.13 -11.80
CA GLU A 78 3.98 14.70 -10.46
C GLU A 78 2.73 14.46 -9.61
N TRP A 79 2.92 13.99 -8.38
CA TRP A 79 1.81 13.75 -7.47
C TRP A 79 1.59 14.94 -6.55
N THR A 80 0.32 15.26 -6.32
CA THR A 80 -0.09 16.27 -5.34
C THR A 80 -0.29 15.66 -3.95
N ALA A 81 -0.30 16.50 -2.91
CA ALA A 81 -0.56 16.05 -1.54
C ALA A 81 -1.95 15.40 -1.40
N ASP A 82 -2.96 15.94 -2.09
CA ASP A 82 -4.32 15.38 -2.09
C ASP A 82 -4.36 14.00 -2.75
N GLU A 83 -3.58 13.78 -3.81
CA GLU A 83 -3.52 12.49 -4.47
C GLU A 83 -2.83 11.43 -3.63
N VAL A 84 -1.76 11.81 -2.92
CA VAL A 84 -1.09 10.93 -1.97
C VAL A 84 -2.02 10.59 -0.82
N ASN A 85 -2.67 11.58 -0.21
CA ASN A 85 -3.59 11.34 0.90
C ASN A 85 -4.76 10.44 0.45
N THR A 86 -5.27 10.64 -0.77
CA THR A 86 -6.26 9.75 -1.38
C THR A 86 -5.71 8.34 -1.59
N LEU A 87 -4.47 8.19 -2.04
CA LEU A 87 -3.83 6.89 -2.15
C LEU A 87 -3.77 6.19 -0.78
N LEU A 88 -3.31 6.89 0.26
CA LEU A 88 -3.19 6.31 1.61
C LEU A 88 -4.56 5.88 2.16
N ASP A 89 -5.59 6.69 1.97
CA ASP A 89 -6.97 6.33 2.30
C ASP A 89 -7.42 5.06 1.57
N MET A 90 -7.15 4.97 0.26
CA MET A 90 -7.48 3.79 -0.54
C MET A 90 -6.72 2.54 -0.08
N ILE A 91 -5.44 2.67 0.32
CA ILE A 91 -4.65 1.57 0.88
C ILE A 91 -5.25 1.11 2.21
N ASN A 92 -5.54 2.04 3.12
CA ASN A 92 -6.18 1.74 4.41
C ASN A 92 -7.52 1.04 4.22
N GLU A 93 -8.30 1.46 3.23
CA GLU A 93 -9.54 0.82 2.86
C GLU A 93 -9.37 -0.62 2.37
N THR A 94 -8.22 -0.97 1.75
CA THR A 94 -7.94 -2.36 1.33
C THR A 94 -7.83 -3.31 2.51
N ILE A 95 -7.40 -2.81 3.67
CA ILE A 95 -7.22 -3.57 4.91
C ILE A 95 -8.33 -3.33 5.94
N GLY A 96 -9.38 -2.60 5.56
CA GLY A 96 -10.55 -2.33 6.42
C GLY A 96 -10.35 -1.23 7.46
N VAL A 97 -9.27 -0.44 7.35
CA VAL A 97 -9.05 0.75 8.18
C VAL A 97 -9.85 1.91 7.62
N LYS A 98 -10.56 2.65 8.48
CA LYS A 98 -11.33 3.84 8.11
C LYS A 98 -10.50 5.11 8.38
N LYS A 99 -10.67 6.11 7.52
CA LYS A 99 -10.06 7.46 7.61
C LYS A 99 -10.08 8.01 9.04
N GLY A 100 -8.93 8.50 9.51
CA GLY A 100 -8.77 9.10 10.85
C GLY A 100 -8.51 8.12 12.00
N LYS A 101 -8.38 6.81 11.74
CA LYS A 101 -7.87 5.84 12.71
C LYS A 101 -6.56 5.29 12.18
N GLY A 102 -5.44 5.74 12.75
CA GLY A 102 -4.15 5.13 12.50
C GLY A 102 -4.23 3.62 12.75
N PHE A 103 -3.45 2.85 11.99
CA PHE A 103 -3.28 1.43 12.22
C PHE A 103 -2.67 1.24 13.61
N ALA A 104 -3.48 0.82 14.58
CA ALA A 104 -3.00 0.47 15.90
C ALA A 104 -2.26 -0.88 15.80
N PRO A 105 -1.01 -0.99 16.28
CA PRO A 105 -0.23 -2.22 16.23
C PRO A 105 -0.88 -3.37 17.01
#